data_AF-A0A388NS44-F1
#
_entry.id   AF-A0A388NS44-F1
#
_cell.length_a   1.000
_cell.length_b   1.000
_cell.length_c   1.000
_cell.angle_alpha   90.00
_cell.angle_beta   90.00
_cell.angle_gamma   90.00
#
_symmetry.space_group_name_H-M   'P 1'
#
loop_
_entity.id
_entity.type
_entity.pdbx_description
1 polymer ?
#
loop_
_entity_poly.entity_id
_entity_poly.type
_entity_poly.pdbx_seq_one_letter_code
_entity_poly.pdbx_strand_id
1 'polypeptide(L)'
;MNFTELESKTLDELRGIAKDSEIIGYNHMKKQDLVLRLMRAHAEKRGLGLRGGVLEIVDDSMGFLRGGNLMPSHDDIYVSQSQLRRFSLRTGDMVIGQVRAPKDSEKYHGLIRVESVNGLDPRGSQAPPAL
;
A
#
# COMPACT_ATOMS: atom_id res chain seq x y z
N MET A 1 -3.76 -11.40 -6.12
CA MET A 1 -2.94 -11.51 -4.90
C MET A 1 -3.06 -10.22 -4.09
N ASN A 2 -3.25 -10.34 -2.77
CA ASN A 2 -3.30 -9.23 -1.82
C ASN A 2 -2.32 -9.47 -0.66
N PHE A 3 -2.14 -8.49 0.22
CA PHE A 3 -1.19 -8.58 1.34
C PHE A 3 -1.44 -9.80 2.23
N THR A 4 -2.67 -9.96 2.73
CA THR A 4 -3.06 -11.02 3.68
C THR A 4 -2.77 -12.42 3.14
N GLU A 5 -3.09 -12.66 1.86
CA GLU A 5 -2.85 -13.94 1.18
C GLU A 5 -1.36 -14.30 1.09
N LEU A 6 -0.49 -13.30 0.91
CA LEU A 6 0.96 -13.51 0.78
C LEU A 6 1.64 -13.57 2.15
N GLU A 7 1.18 -12.77 3.11
CA GLU A 7 1.73 -12.75 4.47
C GLU A 7 1.51 -14.10 5.18
N SER A 8 0.38 -14.77 4.94
CA SER A 8 0.09 -16.08 5.53
C SER A 8 0.91 -17.24 4.95
N LYS A 9 1.63 -17.04 3.83
CA LYS A 9 2.42 -18.09 3.17
C LYS A 9 3.78 -18.28 3.82
N THR A 10 4.32 -19.48 3.66
CA THR A 10 5.71 -19.79 3.99
C THR A 10 6.67 -19.10 3.01
N LEU A 11 7.94 -18.95 3.42
CA LEU A 11 8.96 -18.36 2.55
C LEU A 11 9.14 -19.19 1.26
N ASP A 12 9.05 -20.51 1.35
CA ASP A 12 9.24 -21.39 0.20
C ASP A 12 8.07 -21.32 -0.79
N GLU A 13 6.83 -21.23 -0.31
CA GLU A 13 5.67 -20.96 -1.17
C GLU A 13 5.81 -19.59 -1.87
N LEU A 14 6.23 -18.56 -1.15
CA LEU A 14 6.45 -17.22 -1.73
C LEU A 14 7.56 -17.25 -2.80
N ARG A 15 8.62 -18.02 -2.57
CA ARG A 15 9.68 -18.24 -3.57
C ARG A 15 9.16 -18.97 -4.80
N GLY A 16 8.27 -19.95 -4.63
CA GLY A 16 7.57 -20.61 -5.73
C GLY A 16 6.79 -19.62 -6.58
N ILE A 17 5.94 -18.80 -5.95
CA ILE A 17 5.14 -17.77 -6.65
C ILE A 17 6.06 -16.75 -7.35
N ALA A 18 7.17 -16.38 -6.71
CA ALA A 18 8.12 -15.43 -7.27
C ALA A 18 8.82 -15.96 -8.52
N LYS A 19 9.16 -17.26 -8.53
CA LYS A 19 9.66 -17.96 -9.71
C LYS A 19 8.64 -17.94 -10.85
N ASP A 20 7.39 -18.31 -10.57
CA ASP A 20 6.30 -18.32 -11.56
C ASP A 20 5.96 -16.92 -12.08
N SER A 21 6.27 -15.89 -11.28
CA SER A 21 6.11 -14.48 -11.64
C SER A 21 7.35 -13.86 -12.29
N GLU A 22 8.39 -14.66 -12.57
CA GLU A 22 9.66 -14.25 -13.18
C GLU A 22 10.39 -13.12 -12.41
N ILE A 23 10.25 -13.09 -11.08
CA ILE A 23 10.93 -12.12 -10.24
C ILE A 23 12.39 -12.53 -10.11
N ILE A 24 13.32 -11.65 -10.47
CA ILE A 24 14.76 -11.89 -10.37
C ILE A 24 15.25 -11.63 -8.93
N GLY A 25 16.21 -12.42 -8.45
CA GLY A 25 16.89 -12.20 -7.16
C GLY A 25 16.07 -12.59 -5.92
N TYR A 26 14.90 -13.19 -6.10
CA TYR A 26 13.97 -13.55 -5.03
C TYR A 26 14.55 -14.49 -3.95
N ASN A 27 15.56 -15.30 -4.29
CA ASN A 27 16.15 -16.29 -3.38
C ASN A 27 16.77 -15.67 -2.12
N HIS A 28 17.31 -14.45 -2.23
CA HIS A 28 18.00 -13.76 -1.13
C HIS A 28 17.10 -12.78 -0.37
N MET A 29 15.86 -12.58 -0.81
CA MET A 29 14.92 -11.66 -0.18
C MET A 29 14.41 -12.25 1.14
N LYS A 30 14.27 -11.39 2.15
CA LYS A 30 13.53 -11.74 3.37
C LYS A 30 12.04 -11.89 3.02
N LYS A 31 11.30 -12.62 3.85
CA LYS A 31 9.85 -12.84 3.65
C LYS A 31 9.10 -11.54 3.37
N GLN A 32 9.32 -10.51 4.18
CA GLN A 32 8.65 -9.21 4.04
C GLN A 32 8.97 -8.52 2.71
N ASP A 33 10.24 -8.48 2.33
CA ASP A 33 10.66 -7.88 1.04
C ASP A 33 10.10 -8.66 -0.15
N LEU A 34 10.04 -9.98 -0.04
CA LEU A 34 9.50 -10.85 -1.09
C LEU A 34 7.99 -10.66 -1.25
N VAL A 35 7.24 -10.55 -0.15
CA VAL A 35 5.81 -10.21 -0.16
C VAL A 35 5.61 -8.87 -0.88
N LEU A 36 6.36 -7.83 -0.49
CA LEU A 36 6.25 -6.52 -1.11
C LEU A 36 6.58 -6.56 -2.61
N ARG A 37 7.63 -7.30 -3.00
CA ARG A 37 8.04 -7.45 -4.41
C ARG A 37 6.99 -8.16 -5.25
N LEU A 38 6.37 -9.22 -4.72
CA LEU A 38 5.28 -9.96 -5.34
C LEU A 38 4.04 -9.08 -5.54
N MET A 39 3.66 -8.33 -4.50
CA MET A 39 2.56 -7.39 -4.58
C MET A 39 2.81 -6.32 -5.63
N ARG A 40 4.04 -5.79 -5.71
CA ARG A 40 4.43 -4.80 -6.72
C ARG A 40 4.32 -5.38 -8.13
N ALA A 41 4.89 -6.56 -8.36
CA ALA A 41 4.78 -7.26 -9.64
C ALA A 41 3.32 -7.50 -10.05
N HIS A 42 2.46 -7.85 -9.10
CA HIS A 42 1.04 -8.06 -9.35
C HIS A 42 0.29 -6.76 -9.70
N ALA A 43 0.62 -5.64 -9.05
CA ALA A 43 0.06 -4.33 -9.38
C ALA A 43 0.51 -3.87 -10.78
N GLU A 44 1.80 -4.03 -11.09
CA GLU A 44 2.40 -3.64 -12.38
C GLU A 44 1.75 -4.37 -13.56
N LYS A 45 1.49 -5.68 -13.42
CA LYS A 45 0.75 -6.46 -14.44
C LYS A 45 -0.65 -5.92 -14.75
N ARG A 46 -1.20 -5.06 -13.90
CA ARG A 46 -2.52 -4.40 -14.07
C ARG A 46 -2.41 -2.92 -14.43
N GLY A 47 -1.19 -2.44 -14.75
CA GLY A 47 -0.93 -1.03 -15.03
C GLY A 47 -1.05 -0.12 -13.78
N LEU A 48 -0.93 -0.69 -12.58
CA LEU A 48 -1.00 0.04 -11.32
C LEU A 48 0.38 0.07 -10.65
N GLY A 49 0.63 1.11 -9.87
CA GLY A 49 1.79 1.16 -8.98
C GLY A 49 1.47 0.54 -7.62
N LEU A 50 2.49 0.08 -6.90
CA LEU A 50 2.41 -0.18 -5.46
C LEU A 50 3.33 0.80 -4.74
N ARG A 51 2.73 1.75 -4.01
CA ARG A 51 3.44 2.79 -3.27
C ARG A 51 2.87 2.91 -1.86
N GLY A 52 3.55 3.67 -1.02
CA GLY A 52 3.10 3.94 0.33
C GLY A 52 3.79 5.16 0.92
N GLY A 53 3.27 5.61 2.05
CA GLY A 53 3.80 6.74 2.80
C GLY A 53 3.09 6.88 4.14
N VAL A 54 3.55 7.83 4.93
CA VAL A 54 2.89 8.20 6.18
C VAL A 54 1.73 9.13 5.85
N LEU A 55 0.53 8.79 6.31
CA LEU A 55 -0.67 9.57 6.06
C LEU A 55 -0.60 10.90 6.81
N GLU A 56 -0.90 11.98 6.10
CA GLU A 56 -1.22 13.30 6.64
C GLU A 56 -2.62 13.69 6.16
N ILE A 57 -3.56 13.84 7.08
CA ILE A 57 -4.89 14.37 6.78
C ILE A 57 -4.80 15.89 6.81
N VAL A 58 -5.09 16.53 5.67
CA VAL A 58 -4.97 17.99 5.50
C VAL A 58 -6.28 18.68 5.85
N ASP A 59 -7.41 18.04 5.57
CA ASP A 59 -8.75 18.47 6.00
C ASP A 59 -9.71 17.26 6.10
N ASP A 60 -10.96 17.52 6.50
CA ASP A 60 -11.99 16.50 6.72
C ASP A 60 -12.37 15.68 5.46
N SER A 61 -11.90 16.09 4.28
CA SER A 61 -12.23 15.50 2.98
C SER A 61 -11.04 14.82 2.28
N MET A 62 -9.80 15.10 2.71
CA MET A 62 -8.63 14.56 2.02
C MET A 62 -7.37 14.41 2.89
N GLY A 63 -6.54 13.46 2.48
CA GLY A 63 -5.19 13.28 3.01
C GLY A 63 -4.20 12.91 1.92
N PHE A 64 -2.93 12.90 2.30
CA PHE A 64 -1.81 12.52 1.44
C PHE A 64 -0.91 11.52 2.14
N LEU A 65 -0.46 10.50 1.41
CA LEU A 65 0.66 9.68 1.88
C LEU A 65 1.95 10.40 1.51
N ARG A 66 2.68 10.86 2.53
CA ARG A 66 3.96 11.56 2.40
C ARG A 66 5.12 10.57 2.27
N GLY A 67 6.12 10.96 1.49
CA GLY A 67 7.38 10.23 1.37
C GLY A 67 8.26 10.28 2.62
N GLY A 68 9.49 9.75 2.53
CA GLY A 68 10.36 9.53 3.69
C GLY A 68 10.82 10.77 4.46
N ASN A 69 10.72 11.97 3.89
CA ASN A 69 11.03 13.24 4.57
C ASN A 69 9.81 13.91 5.20
N LEU A 70 8.61 13.33 5.07
CA LEU A 70 7.33 13.86 5.57
C LEU A 70 7.00 15.28 5.08
N MET A 71 7.63 15.73 3.99
CA MET A 71 7.36 17.03 3.39
C MET A 71 6.44 16.86 2.17
N PRO A 72 5.60 17.87 1.88
CA PRO A 72 4.81 17.87 0.65
C PRO A 72 5.68 17.72 -0.60
N SER A 73 5.31 16.80 -1.48
CA SER A 73 6.02 16.49 -2.72
C SER A 73 5.06 16.18 -3.86
N HIS A 74 5.51 16.32 -5.12
CA HIS A 74 4.73 15.89 -6.28
C HIS A 74 4.48 14.37 -6.29
N ASP A 75 5.29 13.62 -5.55
CA ASP A 75 5.19 12.16 -5.44
C ASP A 75 4.16 11.70 -4.39
N ASP A 76 3.56 12.65 -3.66
CA ASP A 76 2.54 12.35 -2.67
C ASP A 76 1.33 11.67 -3.31
N ILE A 77 0.69 10.80 -2.53
CA ILE A 77 -0.44 10.00 -2.98
C ILE A 77 -1.70 10.55 -2.33
N TYR A 78 -2.62 11.02 -3.15
CA TYR A 78 -3.93 11.48 -2.70
C TYR A 78 -4.76 10.32 -2.13
N VAL A 79 -5.39 10.57 -0.98
CA VAL A 79 -6.31 9.68 -0.28
C VAL A 79 -7.66 10.38 -0.12
N SER A 80 -8.71 9.73 -0.62
CA SER A 80 -10.08 10.28 -0.57
C SER A 80 -10.71 10.15 0.81
N GLN A 81 -11.66 11.05 1.13
CA GLN A 81 -12.48 10.96 2.34
C GLN A 81 -13.08 9.56 2.57
N SER A 82 -13.61 8.94 1.50
CA SER A 82 -14.22 7.62 1.59
C SER A 82 -13.23 6.55 2.05
N GLN A 83 -11.96 6.64 1.63
CA GLN A 83 -10.91 5.73 2.07
C GLN A 83 -10.48 6.01 3.53
N LEU A 84 -10.32 7.28 3.89
CA LEU A 84 -10.03 7.68 5.27
C LEU A 84 -11.06 7.10 6.24
N ARG A 85 -12.35 7.26 5.91
CA ARG A 85 -13.47 6.75 6.72
C ARG A 85 -13.56 5.22 6.72
N ARG A 86 -13.45 4.60 5.54
CA ARG A 86 -13.63 3.14 5.39
C ARG A 86 -12.61 2.34 6.20
N PHE A 87 -11.39 2.84 6.32
CA PHE A 87 -10.30 2.18 7.03
C PHE A 87 -9.96 2.85 8.36
N SER A 88 -10.78 3.80 8.82
CA SER A 88 -10.57 4.56 10.06
C SER A 88 -9.16 5.15 10.19
N LEU A 89 -8.60 5.61 9.07
CA LEU A 89 -7.22 6.07 8.98
C LEU A 89 -7.02 7.37 9.74
N ARG A 90 -5.82 7.56 10.29
CA ARG A 90 -5.42 8.73 11.06
C ARG A 90 -4.08 9.26 10.56
N THR A 91 -3.85 10.55 10.74
CA THR A 91 -2.52 11.14 10.52
C THR A 91 -1.47 10.36 11.31
N GLY A 92 -0.38 9.99 10.65
CA GLY A 92 0.68 9.14 11.21
C GLY A 92 0.60 7.67 10.77
N ASP A 93 -0.52 7.20 10.23
CA ASP A 93 -0.63 5.81 9.75
C ASP A 93 0.31 5.57 8.55
N MET A 94 1.11 4.51 8.62
CA MET A 94 1.91 4.03 7.50
C MET A 94 1.03 3.20 6.58
N VAL A 95 0.71 3.74 5.40
CA VAL A 95 -0.19 3.08 4.44
C VAL A 95 0.58 2.61 3.23
N ILE A 96 0.35 1.36 2.83
CA ILE A 96 0.80 0.80 1.54
C ILE A 96 -0.44 0.47 0.72
N GLY A 97 -0.42 0.84 -0.57
CA GLY A 97 -1.54 0.58 -1.44
C GLY A 97 -1.23 0.63 -2.93
N GLN A 98 -2.19 0.16 -3.70
CA GLN A 98 -2.17 0.29 -5.15
C GLN A 98 -2.53 1.72 -5.53
N VAL A 99 -1.74 2.31 -6.42
CA VAL A 99 -1.90 3.67 -6.90
C VAL A 99 -2.07 3.68 -8.41
N ARG A 100 -2.75 4.70 -8.91
CA ARG A 100 -2.77 5.04 -10.32
C ARG A 100 -2.06 6.37 -10.56
N ALA A 101 -1.58 6.56 -11.78
CA ALA A 101 -1.13 7.86 -12.24
C ALA A 101 -2.24 8.92 -12.13
N PRO A 102 -1.88 10.20 -11.96
CA PRO A 102 -2.82 11.31 -12.11
C PRO A 102 -3.49 11.27 -13.49
N LYS A 103 -4.78 11.63 -13.53
CA LYS A 103 -5.45 12.01 -14.78
C LYS A 103 -5.02 13.43 -15.19
N ASP A 104 -5.33 13.85 -16.41
CA ASP A 104 -4.95 15.17 -16.93
C ASP A 104 -5.36 16.35 -16.02
N SER A 105 -6.47 16.21 -15.28
CA SER A 105 -6.97 17.23 -14.34
C SER A 105 -6.41 17.10 -12.91
N GLU A 106 -5.56 16.12 -12.62
CA GLU A 106 -5.08 15.78 -11.29
C GLU A 106 -3.57 16.03 -11.16
N LYS A 107 -3.13 16.46 -9.98
CA LYS A 107 -1.71 16.75 -9.70
C LYS A 107 -0.94 15.58 -9.10
N TYR A 108 -1.65 14.65 -8.45
CA TYR A 108 -1.06 13.62 -7.60
C TYR A 108 -1.49 12.23 -8.04
N HIS A 109 -0.69 11.22 -7.69
CA HIS A 109 -1.13 9.83 -7.80
C HIS A 109 -2.36 9.61 -6.91
N GLY A 110 -3.32 8.82 -7.39
CA GLY A 110 -4.51 8.49 -6.62
C GLY A 110 -4.39 7.12 -5.98
N LEU A 111 -4.65 7.01 -4.67
CA LEU A 111 -4.80 5.72 -4.02
C LEU A 111 -6.05 5.00 -4.55
N ILE A 112 -5.87 3.78 -5.05
CA ILE A 112 -6.96 2.94 -5.56
C ILE A 112 -7.39 1.91 -4.53
N ARG A 113 -6.42 1.25 -3.89
CA ARG A 113 -6.69 0.19 -2.93
C ARG A 113 -5.68 0.23 -1.80
N VAL A 114 -6.16 0.25 -0.56
CA VAL A 114 -5.32 0.03 0.62
C VAL A 114 -4.98 -1.46 0.69
N GLU A 115 -3.70 -1.78 0.80
CA GLU A 115 -3.20 -3.15 0.96
C GLU A 115 -2.74 -3.43 2.39
N SER A 116 -2.18 -2.43 3.06
CA SER A 116 -1.68 -2.55 4.43
C SER A 116 -1.76 -1.20 5.15
N VAL A 117 -2.03 -1.25 6.46
CA VAL A 117 -1.95 -0.12 7.39
C VAL A 117 -1.09 -0.56 8.57
N ASN A 118 0.00 0.18 8.82
CA ASN A 118 0.97 -0.12 9.87
C ASN A 118 1.52 -1.57 9.81
N GLY A 119 1.67 -2.11 8.59
CA GLY A 119 2.14 -3.49 8.36
C GLY A 119 1.09 -4.57 8.59
N LEU A 120 -0.17 -4.20 8.86
CA LEU A 120 -1.27 -5.12 9.14
C LEU A 120 -2.32 -5.09 8.03
N ASP A 121 -3.19 -6.10 8.01
CA ASP A 121 -4.36 -6.14 7.12
C ASP A 121 -5.26 -4.92 7.44
N PRO A 122 -5.57 -4.07 6.44
CA PRO A 122 -6.38 -2.88 6.65
C PRO A 122 -7.82 -3.18 7.13
N ARG A 123 -8.30 -4.42 6.95
CA ARG A 123 -9.62 -4.87 7.45
C ARG A 123 -9.54 -5.47 8.84
N GLY A 124 -8.36 -5.94 9.27
CA GLY A 124 -8.12 -6.51 10.60
C GLY A 124 -8.03 -5.46 11.72
N SER A 125 -7.72 -4.21 11.37
CA SER A 125 -7.60 -3.08 12.31
C SER A 125 -8.96 -2.50 12.78
N GLN A 126 -10.08 -3.15 12.47
CA GLN A 126 -11.43 -2.71 12.90
C GLN A 126 -11.79 -3.15 14.33
N ALA A 127 -10.86 -3.07 15.29
CA ALA A 127 -11.29 -3.03 16.68
C ALA A 127 -11.81 -1.60 16.95
N PRO A 128 -13.11 -1.40 17.27
CA PRO A 128 -13.53 -0.10 17.78
C PRO A 128 -12.70 0.23 19.03
N PRO A 129 -12.38 1.51 19.29
CA PRO A 129 -11.78 1.86 20.57
C PRO A 129 -12.72 1.36 21.68
N ALA A 130 -12.16 0.63 22.64
CA ALA A 130 -12.89 0.26 23.84
C ALA A 130 -13.43 1.57 24.48
N LEU A 131 -14.75 1.63 24.66
CA LEU A 131 -15.44 2.70 25.39
C LEU A 131 -15.03 2.67 26.86
#